data_AF-A0A183HAT4-F1
#
_entry.id   AF-A0A183HAT4-F1
#
_cell.length_a   1.000
_cell.length_b   1.000
_cell.length_c   1.000
_cell.angle_alpha   90.00
_cell.angle_beta   90.00
_cell.angle_gamma   90.00
#
_symmetry.space_group_name_H-M   'P 1'
#
loop_
_entity.id
_entity.type
_entity.pdbx_description
1 polymer ?
#
loop_
_entity_poly.entity_id
_entity_poly.type
_entity_poly.pdbx_seq_one_letter_code
_entity_poly.pdbx_strand_id
1 'polypeptide(L)'
;MSAARHARFPTCKPLGQSGLPTLCVFTSEDSHYSIKGAAAIMGIGTDNCFNIRTDPCGRMIPEALEQSIVQCKRDGMEPFFVCATAGTTVYGAWDPIPKIADICDRHQIWLHVDAAWGGGLLLSPEHRYKLHGIERADSVTWNPHKLMGALLQCSACFIKQEGLLFQTNQMSADYLFQQDKPYDVNFDTGDKAMQCGRHNDIFKLWLMWKSKGMVGYARQINRLMDLATYFTARIRETEGYELVVDPVSDNCEDF
;
A
#
# COMPACT_ATOMS: atom_id res chain seq x y z
N MET A 1 -0.29 7.03 5.35
CA MET A 1 -1.21 8.09 5.84
C MET A 1 -0.53 9.07 6.81
N SER A 2 0.03 8.65 7.96
CA SER A 2 0.70 9.59 8.90
C SER A 2 1.83 10.42 8.26
N ALA A 3 2.74 9.77 7.52
CA ALA A 3 3.80 10.45 6.78
C ALA A 3 3.26 11.45 5.74
N ALA A 4 2.17 11.11 5.03
CA ALA A 4 1.53 12.00 4.07
C ALA A 4 0.95 13.26 4.75
N ARG A 5 0.27 13.08 5.89
CA ARG A 5 -0.24 14.20 6.68
C ARG A 5 0.90 15.07 7.20
N HIS A 6 2.00 14.48 7.67
CA HIS A 6 3.15 15.25 8.14
C HIS A 6 3.84 16.02 6.99
N ALA A 7 4.00 15.41 5.82
CA ALA A 7 4.57 16.07 4.64
C ALA A 7 3.76 17.29 4.20
N ARG A 8 2.42 17.20 4.27
CA ARG A 8 1.52 18.30 3.90
C ARG A 8 1.31 19.33 5.03
N PHE A 9 1.17 18.84 6.26
CA PHE A 9 0.81 19.61 7.45
C PHE A 9 1.73 19.25 8.63
N PRO A 10 3.01 19.64 8.60
CA PRO A 10 3.96 19.27 9.66
C PRO A 10 3.56 19.82 11.03
N THR A 11 2.84 20.95 11.06
CA THR A 11 2.26 21.56 12.27
C THR A 11 1.26 20.66 12.98
N CYS A 12 0.69 19.66 12.30
CA CYS A 12 -0.21 18.68 12.90
C CYS A 12 0.46 17.89 14.03
N LYS A 13 1.77 17.66 13.95
CA LYS A 13 2.51 16.88 14.96
C LYS A 13 2.49 17.58 16.32
N PRO A 14 2.88 18.86 16.46
CA PRO A 14 2.82 19.56 17.74
C PRO A 14 1.42 20.10 18.10
N LEU A 15 0.57 20.47 17.12
CA LEU A 15 -0.67 21.20 17.39
C LEU A 15 -1.95 20.35 17.31
N GLY A 16 -1.84 19.10 16.84
CA GLY A 16 -3.01 18.28 16.53
C GLY A 16 -3.75 18.73 15.27
N GLN A 17 -4.97 18.23 15.07
CA GLN A 17 -5.74 18.43 13.83
C GLN A 17 -6.76 19.57 13.88
N SER A 18 -6.98 20.19 15.04
CA SER A 18 -8.06 21.20 15.21
C SER A 18 -7.90 22.43 14.32
N GLY A 19 -6.67 22.77 13.92
CA GLY A 19 -6.37 23.88 13.01
C GLY A 19 -6.22 23.49 11.54
N LEU A 20 -6.47 22.24 11.17
CA LEU A 20 -6.39 21.78 9.78
C LEU A 20 -7.75 21.86 9.09
N PRO A 21 -7.79 21.98 7.75
CA PRO A 21 -9.03 21.73 7.01
C PRO A 21 -9.48 20.28 7.19
N THR A 22 -10.74 20.00 6.87
CA THR A 22 -11.24 18.61 6.81
C THR A 22 -10.45 17.84 5.76
N LEU A 23 -9.64 16.88 6.21
CA LEU A 23 -8.77 16.09 5.34
C LEU A 23 -9.52 14.95 4.68
N CYS A 24 -9.32 14.71 3.39
CA CYS A 24 -9.94 13.61 2.64
C CYS A 24 -8.92 12.54 2.25
N VAL A 25 -9.31 11.28 2.48
CA VAL A 25 -8.62 10.05 2.08
C VAL A 25 -9.46 9.35 1.01
N PHE A 26 -8.83 8.84 -0.04
CA PHE A 26 -9.51 8.07 -1.09
C PHE A 26 -8.89 6.69 -1.23
N THR A 27 -9.74 5.67 -1.36
CA THR A 27 -9.29 4.29 -1.59
C THR A 27 -10.36 3.51 -2.35
N SER A 28 -10.02 2.36 -2.93
CA SER A 28 -10.98 1.52 -3.66
C SER A 28 -12.07 0.98 -2.72
N GLU A 29 -13.30 0.80 -3.22
CA GLU A 29 -14.36 0.04 -2.53
C GLU A 29 -13.89 -1.37 -2.11
N ASP A 30 -13.02 -1.99 -2.92
CA ASP A 30 -12.45 -3.33 -2.69
C ASP A 30 -11.07 -3.29 -1.98
N SER A 31 -10.67 -2.13 -1.47
CA SER A 31 -9.43 -1.97 -0.70
C SER A 31 -9.49 -2.67 0.66
N HIS A 32 -8.33 -2.88 1.28
CA HIS A 32 -8.28 -3.43 2.62
C HIS A 32 -8.86 -2.44 3.66
N TYR A 33 -9.71 -2.94 4.55
CA TYR A 33 -10.41 -2.15 5.57
C TYR A 33 -9.48 -1.29 6.48
N SER A 34 -8.18 -1.62 6.53
CA SER A 34 -7.20 -0.88 7.33
C SER A 34 -7.07 0.59 6.93
N ILE A 35 -7.43 0.99 5.70
CA ILE A 35 -7.36 2.40 5.31
C ILE A 35 -8.40 3.22 6.08
N LYS A 36 -9.65 2.74 6.19
CA LYS A 36 -10.67 3.34 7.06
C LYS A 36 -10.27 3.26 8.54
N GLY A 37 -9.70 2.13 8.98
CA GLY A 37 -9.17 2.00 10.34
C GLY A 37 -8.08 3.02 10.65
N ALA A 38 -7.17 3.27 9.70
CA ALA A 38 -6.13 4.28 9.85
C ALA A 38 -6.71 5.69 9.89
N ALA A 39 -7.70 6.01 9.05
CA ALA A 39 -8.40 7.30 9.11
C ALA A 39 -9.08 7.53 10.47
N ALA A 40 -9.71 6.50 11.03
CA ALA A 40 -10.30 6.56 12.37
C ALA A 40 -9.25 6.80 13.46
N ILE A 41 -8.19 5.97 13.52
CA ILE A 41 -7.11 6.08 14.52
C ILE A 41 -6.39 7.43 14.42
N MET A 42 -6.18 7.93 13.21
CA MET A 42 -5.51 9.21 13.00
C MET A 42 -6.38 10.41 13.36
N GLY A 43 -7.66 10.23 13.66
CA GLY A 43 -8.63 11.29 13.96
C GLY A 43 -9.11 12.04 12.72
N ILE A 44 -8.99 11.46 11.53
CA ILE A 44 -9.53 12.03 10.27
C ILE A 44 -11.04 11.73 10.19
N GLY A 45 -11.46 10.60 10.73
CA GLY A 45 -12.85 10.12 10.68
C GLY A 45 -13.11 9.23 9.46
N THR A 46 -13.94 8.21 9.65
CA THR A 46 -14.27 7.24 8.59
C THR A 46 -15.07 7.85 7.45
N ASP A 47 -15.86 8.89 7.74
CA ASP A 47 -16.70 9.57 6.75
C ASP A 47 -15.88 10.43 5.78
N ASN A 48 -14.66 10.78 6.17
CA ASN A 48 -13.69 11.46 5.33
C ASN A 48 -12.72 10.49 4.62
N CYS A 49 -12.99 9.19 4.70
CA CYS A 49 -12.30 8.14 3.95
C CYS A 49 -13.26 7.59 2.88
N PHE A 50 -13.20 8.22 1.70
CA PHE A 50 -14.07 7.96 0.58
C PHE A 50 -13.68 6.68 -0.15
N ASN A 51 -14.65 5.80 -0.31
CA ASN A 51 -14.53 4.63 -1.16
C ASN A 51 -14.82 5.04 -2.60
N ILE A 52 -13.88 4.75 -3.50
CA ILE A 52 -14.00 5.02 -4.92
C ILE A 52 -14.52 3.77 -5.62
N ARG A 53 -15.53 3.98 -6.47
CA ARG A 53 -16.17 2.93 -7.25
C ARG A 53 -15.17 2.10 -8.05
N THR A 54 -15.40 0.79 -8.06
CA THR A 54 -14.65 -0.16 -8.88
C THR A 54 -15.38 -0.53 -10.18
N ASP A 55 -14.63 -0.95 -11.18
CA ASP A 55 -15.16 -1.61 -12.37
C ASP A 55 -15.60 -3.06 -12.04
N PRO A 56 -16.25 -3.78 -12.98
CA PRO A 56 -16.65 -5.18 -12.74
C PRO A 56 -15.49 -6.12 -12.37
N CYS A 57 -14.24 -5.73 -12.65
CA CYS A 57 -13.03 -6.46 -12.30
C CYS A 57 -12.50 -6.13 -10.91
N GLY A 58 -13.17 -5.27 -10.14
CA GLY A 58 -12.73 -4.81 -8.82
C GLY A 58 -11.59 -3.80 -8.85
N ARG A 59 -11.35 -3.13 -9.98
CA ARG A 59 -10.29 -2.12 -10.14
C ARG A 59 -10.88 -0.73 -9.94
N MET A 60 -10.19 0.14 -9.20
CA MET A 60 -10.62 1.52 -9.01
C MET A 60 -10.80 2.24 -10.35
N ILE A 61 -11.95 2.90 -10.53
CA ILE A 61 -12.23 3.71 -11.72
C ILE A 61 -11.58 5.10 -11.56
N PRO A 62 -10.55 5.46 -12.36
CA PRO A 62 -9.83 6.73 -12.22
C PRO A 62 -10.72 7.97 -12.37
N GLU A 63 -11.73 7.90 -13.24
CA GLU A 63 -12.67 9.00 -13.45
C GLU A 63 -13.53 9.25 -12.20
N ALA A 64 -13.90 8.20 -11.46
CA ALA A 64 -14.63 8.30 -10.20
C ALA A 64 -13.75 8.87 -9.07
N LEU A 65 -12.45 8.55 -9.10
CA LEU A 65 -11.46 9.15 -8.20
C LEU A 65 -11.35 10.67 -8.44
N GLU A 66 -11.13 11.10 -9.69
CA GLU A 66 -11.01 12.52 -10.03
C GLU A 66 -12.30 13.29 -9.66
N GLN A 67 -13.47 12.73 -9.97
CA GLN A 67 -14.76 13.33 -9.59
C GLN A 67 -14.89 13.54 -8.08
N SER A 68 -14.52 12.54 -7.29
CA SER A 68 -14.55 12.62 -5.82
C SER A 68 -13.58 13.67 -5.28
N ILE A 69 -12.36 13.73 -5.83
CA ILE A 69 -11.35 14.74 -5.45
C ILE A 69 -11.86 16.16 -5.74
N VAL A 70 -12.40 16.38 -6.95
CA VAL A 70 -12.94 17.68 -7.36
C VAL A 70 -14.12 18.09 -6.48
N GLN A 71 -14.99 17.14 -6.13
CA GLN A 71 -16.13 17.40 -5.26
C GLN A 71 -15.68 17.78 -3.84
N CYS A 72 -14.77 17.03 -3.22
CA CYS A 72 -14.21 17.37 -1.91
C CYS A 72 -13.58 18.77 -1.88
N LYS A 73 -12.84 19.15 -2.95
CA LYS A 73 -12.27 20.51 -3.07
C LYS A 73 -13.35 21.59 -3.15
N ARG A 74 -14.45 21.34 -3.88
CA ARG A 74 -15.60 22.27 -3.96
C ARG A 74 -16.29 22.44 -2.61
N ASP A 75 -16.32 21.38 -1.81
CA ASP A 75 -16.91 21.37 -0.48
C ASP A 75 -15.97 21.96 0.60
N GLY A 76 -14.83 22.55 0.19
CA GLY A 76 -13.87 23.19 1.08
C GLY A 76 -13.00 22.21 1.89
N MET A 77 -12.97 20.95 1.49
CA MET A 77 -12.13 19.91 2.10
C MET A 77 -10.77 19.81 1.40
N GLU A 78 -9.81 19.15 2.05
CA GLU A 78 -8.44 18.97 1.53
C GLU A 78 -8.14 17.49 1.21
N PRO A 79 -8.25 17.09 -0.07
CA PRO A 79 -7.66 15.85 -0.56
C PRO A 79 -6.16 15.79 -0.32
N PHE A 80 -5.68 14.80 0.43
CA PHE A 80 -4.25 14.69 0.74
C PHE A 80 -3.66 13.28 0.57
N PHE A 81 -4.49 12.23 0.47
CA PHE A 81 -4.01 10.86 0.38
C PHE A 81 -4.90 9.98 -0.50
N VAL A 82 -4.29 9.28 -1.45
CA VAL A 82 -4.92 8.24 -2.26
C VAL A 82 -4.20 6.92 -2.00
N CYS A 83 -4.97 5.85 -1.76
CA CYS A 83 -4.48 4.48 -1.65
C CYS A 83 -4.96 3.66 -2.85
N ALA A 84 -4.05 3.40 -3.78
CA ALA A 84 -4.23 2.42 -4.85
C ALA A 84 -3.85 1.02 -4.32
N THR A 85 -4.61 0.00 -4.67
CA THR A 85 -4.40 -1.38 -4.23
C THR A 85 -3.80 -2.21 -5.35
N ALA A 86 -2.64 -2.80 -5.09
CA ALA A 86 -1.96 -3.73 -5.99
C ALA A 86 -2.19 -5.17 -5.49
N GLY A 87 -3.29 -5.77 -5.93
CA GLY A 87 -3.78 -7.07 -5.48
C GLY A 87 -4.75 -6.93 -4.30
N THR A 88 -6.03 -6.73 -4.59
CA THR A 88 -7.11 -6.68 -3.58
C THR A 88 -7.24 -8.03 -2.86
N THR A 89 -7.83 -8.01 -1.66
CA THR A 89 -7.83 -9.21 -0.79
C THR A 89 -8.77 -10.31 -1.30
N VAL A 90 -9.91 -9.93 -1.89
CA VAL A 90 -10.94 -10.88 -2.33
C VAL A 90 -10.73 -11.29 -3.79
N TYR A 91 -10.76 -10.33 -4.71
CA TYR A 91 -10.63 -10.63 -6.15
C TYR A 91 -9.17 -10.74 -6.63
N GLY A 92 -8.19 -10.23 -5.88
CA GLY A 92 -6.83 -10.12 -6.40
C GLY A 92 -6.71 -9.06 -7.50
N ALA A 93 -7.59 -8.06 -7.52
CA ALA A 93 -7.64 -7.03 -8.55
C ALA A 93 -6.49 -6.01 -8.42
N TRP A 94 -6.18 -5.34 -9.52
CA TRP A 94 -5.09 -4.37 -9.62
C TRP A 94 -5.63 -3.01 -10.04
N ASP A 95 -5.52 -2.04 -9.14
CA ASP A 95 -5.87 -0.66 -9.48
C ASP A 95 -4.93 -0.13 -10.58
N PRO A 96 -5.42 0.71 -11.52
CA PRO A 96 -4.61 1.25 -12.61
C PRO A 96 -3.65 2.35 -12.12
N ILE A 97 -2.56 1.94 -11.47
CA ILE A 97 -1.58 2.83 -10.80
C ILE A 97 -1.12 3.99 -11.70
N PRO A 98 -0.76 3.81 -13.00
CA PRO A 98 -0.30 4.93 -13.82
C PRO A 98 -1.35 6.04 -13.96
N LYS A 99 -2.63 5.67 -14.16
CA LYS A 99 -3.73 6.62 -14.29
C LYS A 99 -4.00 7.32 -12.96
N ILE A 100 -3.97 6.58 -11.86
CA ILE A 100 -4.14 7.14 -10.51
C ILE A 100 -2.99 8.10 -10.18
N ALA A 101 -1.75 7.75 -10.53
CA ALA A 101 -0.59 8.61 -10.34
C ALA A 101 -0.71 9.92 -11.14
N ASP A 102 -1.24 9.89 -12.37
CA ASP A 102 -1.50 11.12 -13.14
C ASP A 102 -2.49 12.04 -12.43
N ILE A 103 -3.53 11.48 -11.79
CA ILE A 103 -4.51 12.22 -10.99
C ILE A 103 -3.84 12.83 -9.75
N CYS A 104 -3.08 12.00 -9.02
CA CYS A 104 -2.36 12.44 -7.82
C CYS A 104 -1.38 13.57 -8.13
N ASP A 105 -0.61 13.47 -9.22
CA ASP A 105 0.33 14.51 -9.66
C ASP A 105 -0.39 15.82 -10.01
N ARG A 106 -1.49 15.76 -10.78
CA ARG A 106 -2.30 16.96 -11.11
C ARG A 106 -2.84 17.66 -9.88
N HIS A 107 -3.22 16.90 -8.86
CA HIS A 107 -3.86 17.43 -7.67
C HIS A 107 -2.92 17.62 -6.48
N GLN A 108 -1.64 17.24 -6.61
CA GLN A 108 -0.61 17.28 -5.56
C GLN A 108 -1.02 16.46 -4.32
N ILE A 109 -1.49 15.24 -4.55
CA ILE A 109 -1.99 14.32 -3.53
C ILE A 109 -0.98 13.19 -3.35
N TRP A 110 -0.75 12.78 -2.10
CA TRP A 110 0.13 11.65 -1.79
C TRP A 110 -0.43 10.35 -2.38
N LEU A 111 0.37 9.65 -3.19
CA LEU A 111 0.06 8.32 -3.69
C LEU A 111 0.69 7.24 -2.81
N HIS A 112 -0.16 6.45 -2.15
CA HIS A 112 0.22 5.19 -1.55
C HIS A 112 -0.21 4.02 -2.41
N VAL A 113 0.68 3.04 -2.60
CA VAL A 113 0.32 1.75 -3.18
C VAL A 113 0.32 0.69 -2.07
N ASP A 114 -0.86 0.15 -1.75
CA ASP A 114 -0.99 -1.05 -0.93
C ASP A 114 -0.69 -2.28 -1.79
N ALA A 115 0.58 -2.69 -1.77
CA ALA A 115 1.05 -3.93 -2.38
C ALA A 115 1.30 -5.01 -1.30
N ALA A 116 0.55 -4.99 -0.18
CA ALA A 116 0.72 -5.96 0.89
C ALA A 116 0.65 -7.39 0.35
N TRP A 117 -0.39 -7.68 -0.44
CA TRP A 117 -0.54 -8.97 -1.13
C TRP A 117 0.28 -9.01 -2.42
N GLY A 118 -0.03 -8.15 -3.39
CA GLY A 118 0.53 -8.23 -4.76
C GLY A 118 2.00 -7.88 -4.89
N GLY A 119 2.63 -7.25 -3.90
CA GLY A 119 4.05 -6.86 -3.96
C GLY A 119 5.01 -8.04 -4.15
N GLY A 120 4.59 -9.26 -3.80
CA GLY A 120 5.37 -10.47 -4.12
C GLY A 120 5.62 -10.67 -5.61
N LEU A 121 4.74 -10.17 -6.49
CA LEU A 121 4.89 -10.29 -7.94
C LEU A 121 6.07 -9.47 -8.50
N LEU A 122 6.58 -8.48 -7.76
CA LEU A 122 7.80 -7.75 -8.16
C LEU A 122 9.02 -8.68 -8.28
N LEU A 123 9.00 -9.84 -7.63
CA LEU A 123 10.06 -10.85 -7.69
C LEU A 123 9.98 -11.72 -8.96
N SER A 124 8.87 -11.66 -9.69
CA SER A 124 8.67 -12.35 -10.96
C SER A 124 8.89 -11.38 -12.14
N PRO A 125 9.91 -11.60 -12.99
CA PRO A 125 10.06 -10.83 -14.22
C PRO A 125 8.85 -10.92 -15.15
N GLU A 126 8.12 -12.04 -15.10
CA GLU A 126 6.95 -12.33 -15.94
C GLU A 126 5.69 -11.60 -15.46
N HIS A 127 5.52 -11.39 -14.16
CA HIS A 127 4.28 -10.81 -13.60
C HIS A 127 4.44 -9.41 -12.97
N ARG A 128 5.67 -8.91 -12.79
CA ARG A 128 5.91 -7.58 -12.18
C ARG A 128 5.27 -6.42 -12.94
N TYR A 129 4.90 -6.61 -14.22
CA TYR A 129 4.22 -5.59 -15.02
C TYR A 129 2.88 -5.16 -14.41
N LYS A 130 2.25 -5.98 -13.56
CA LYS A 130 1.01 -5.66 -12.85
C LYS A 130 1.14 -4.53 -11.84
N LEU A 131 2.36 -4.25 -11.41
CA LEU A 131 2.69 -3.12 -10.56
C LEU A 131 3.33 -1.97 -11.35
N HIS A 132 3.18 -1.95 -12.69
CA HIS A 132 3.68 -0.84 -13.50
C HIS A 132 3.12 0.50 -12.98
N GLY A 133 4.01 1.49 -12.77
CA GLY A 133 3.67 2.78 -12.18
C GLY A 133 3.92 2.86 -10.67
N ILE A 134 4.22 1.75 -9.98
CA ILE A 134 4.50 1.75 -8.53
C ILE A 134 5.69 2.64 -8.16
N GLU A 135 6.65 2.84 -9.06
CA GLU A 135 7.80 3.73 -8.87
C GLU A 135 7.42 5.22 -8.73
N ARG A 136 6.20 5.58 -9.16
CA ARG A 136 5.62 6.91 -8.97
C ARG A 136 5.01 7.10 -7.59
N ALA A 137 4.77 6.03 -6.83
CA ALA A 137 4.19 6.13 -5.49
C ALA A 137 5.15 6.82 -4.51
N ASP A 138 4.59 7.61 -3.61
CA ASP A 138 5.31 8.23 -2.50
C ASP A 138 5.56 7.24 -1.37
N SER A 139 4.71 6.23 -1.26
CA SER A 139 4.93 5.10 -0.36
C SER A 139 4.30 3.79 -0.83
N VAL A 140 4.87 2.68 -0.37
CA VAL A 140 4.42 1.33 -0.70
C VAL A 140 4.34 0.47 0.55
N THR A 141 3.24 -0.25 0.73
CA THR A 141 3.15 -1.35 1.71
C THR A 141 3.44 -2.67 1.02
N TRP A 142 4.24 -3.55 1.63
CA TRP A 142 4.51 -4.91 1.12
C TRP A 142 4.63 -5.91 2.27
N ASN A 143 3.96 -7.06 2.17
CA ASN A 143 4.02 -8.10 3.19
C ASN A 143 4.70 -9.37 2.65
N PRO A 144 6.01 -9.55 2.87
CA PRO A 144 6.69 -10.81 2.61
C PRO A 144 6.07 -12.03 3.29
N HIS A 145 5.33 -11.85 4.39
CA HIS A 145 4.61 -12.97 5.02
C HIS A 145 3.41 -13.50 4.24
N LYS A 146 3.06 -12.86 3.11
CA LYS A 146 2.01 -13.30 2.19
C LYS A 146 2.64 -14.15 1.07
N LEU A 147 2.69 -13.65 -0.16
CA LEU A 147 3.11 -14.42 -1.34
C LEU A 147 4.54 -14.98 -1.28
N MET A 148 5.46 -14.36 -0.53
CA MET A 148 6.82 -14.89 -0.39
C MET A 148 6.91 -16.04 0.63
N GLY A 149 5.88 -16.23 1.47
CA GLY A 149 5.81 -17.32 2.45
C GLY A 149 6.65 -17.10 3.71
N ALA A 150 7.05 -15.86 4.04
CA ALA A 150 7.69 -15.61 5.33
C ALA A 150 6.72 -15.85 6.49
N LEU A 151 7.21 -16.28 7.66
CA LEU A 151 6.33 -16.50 8.81
C LEU A 151 5.82 -15.17 9.38
N LEU A 152 4.56 -15.17 9.84
CA LEU A 152 3.91 -14.00 10.43
C LEU A 152 4.70 -13.48 11.67
N GLN A 153 4.78 -12.16 11.90
CA GLN A 153 4.52 -11.06 10.95
C GLN A 153 5.78 -10.71 10.16
N CYS A 154 5.64 -10.23 8.92
CA CYS A 154 6.74 -9.66 8.13
C CYS A 154 6.15 -8.68 7.11
N SER A 155 6.14 -7.40 7.46
CA SER A 155 5.54 -6.31 6.67
C SER A 155 6.50 -5.13 6.63
N ALA A 156 6.59 -4.48 5.48
CA ALA A 156 7.41 -3.31 5.25
C ALA A 156 6.56 -2.18 4.68
N CYS A 157 6.83 -0.97 5.14
CA CYS A 157 6.33 0.26 4.56
C CYS A 157 7.53 1.06 4.05
N PHE A 158 7.58 1.28 2.74
CA PHE A 158 8.61 2.05 2.06
C PHE A 158 8.10 3.47 1.86
N ILE A 159 8.93 4.46 2.19
CA ILE A 159 8.66 5.88 1.94
C ILE A 159 9.74 6.36 0.97
N LYS A 160 9.32 7.03 -0.12
CA LYS A 160 10.22 7.53 -1.16
C LYS A 160 11.10 8.67 -0.67
N GLN A 161 10.53 9.56 0.14
CA GLN A 161 11.26 10.68 0.72
C GLN A 161 12.12 10.24 1.91
N GLU A 162 13.43 10.42 1.79
CA GLU A 162 14.38 10.19 2.88
C GLU A 162 14.11 11.11 4.08
N GLY A 163 14.35 10.61 5.29
CA GLY A 163 14.18 11.36 6.54
C GLY A 163 12.73 11.62 6.98
N LEU A 164 11.73 11.49 6.09
CA LEU A 164 10.34 11.84 6.42
C LEU A 164 9.77 11.02 7.59
N LEU A 165 10.12 9.74 7.71
CA LEU A 165 9.68 8.92 8.85
C LEU A 165 10.25 9.40 10.18
N PHE A 166 11.51 9.86 10.19
CA PHE A 166 12.09 10.48 11.38
C PHE A 166 11.34 11.77 11.69
N GLN A 167 11.20 12.69 10.72
CA GLN A 167 10.45 13.94 10.93
C GLN A 167 9.03 13.70 11.47
N THR A 168 8.34 12.69 10.93
CA THR A 168 7.00 12.29 11.35
C THR A 168 6.95 11.78 12.79
N ASN A 169 7.85 10.87 13.16
CA ASN A 169 7.70 10.06 14.39
C ASN A 169 8.65 10.44 15.54
N GLN A 170 9.74 11.16 15.25
CA GLN A 170 10.82 11.44 16.19
C GLN A 170 10.34 12.19 17.42
N MET A 171 10.70 11.68 18.60
CA MET A 171 10.50 12.34 19.88
C MET A 171 11.81 12.64 20.62
N SER A 172 12.96 12.16 20.12
CA SER A 172 14.28 12.45 20.68
C SER A 172 14.39 12.12 22.18
N ALA A 173 13.92 10.94 22.59
CA ALA A 173 13.98 10.53 23.99
C ALA A 173 15.45 10.36 24.46
N ASP A 174 15.89 11.20 25.40
CA ASP A 174 17.27 11.24 25.92
C ASP A 174 17.76 9.90 26.52
N TYR A 175 16.84 9.07 27.01
CA TYR A 175 17.18 7.78 27.60
C TYR A 175 17.46 6.67 26.56
N LEU A 176 17.15 6.89 25.27
CA LEU A 176 17.24 5.87 24.22
C LEU A 176 18.08 6.29 23.02
N PHE A 177 17.97 7.57 22.62
CA PHE A 177 18.59 8.12 21.41
C PHE A 177 19.73 9.08 21.74
N GLN A 178 20.64 8.66 22.62
CA GLN A 178 21.84 9.43 22.92
C GLN A 178 22.69 9.63 21.65
N GLN A 179 23.16 10.86 21.43
CA GLN A 179 23.94 11.22 20.24
C GLN A 179 25.45 11.06 20.43
N ASP A 180 25.90 10.80 21.65
CA ASP A 180 27.30 10.68 22.06
C ASP A 180 27.77 9.22 22.22
N LYS A 181 27.06 8.27 21.60
CA LYS A 181 27.42 6.84 21.62
C LYS A 181 28.77 6.60 20.91
N PRO A 182 29.53 5.55 21.29
CA PRO A 182 30.83 5.25 20.70
C PRO A 182 30.76 4.63 19.29
N TYR A 183 29.65 4.80 18.59
CA TYR A 183 29.39 4.28 17.24
C TYR A 183 28.51 5.26 16.46
N ASP A 184 28.38 5.05 15.15
CA ASP A 184 27.52 5.88 14.30
C ASP A 184 26.03 5.68 14.63
N VAL A 185 25.43 6.68 15.27
CA VAL A 185 24.01 6.63 15.70
C VAL A 185 23.02 6.69 14.54
N ASN A 186 23.46 6.93 13.30
CA ASN A 186 22.57 6.84 12.13
C ASN A 186 22.04 5.42 11.89
N PHE A 187 22.67 4.39 12.49
CA PHE A 187 22.14 3.02 12.50
C PHE A 187 21.01 2.80 13.52
N ASP A 188 20.79 3.72 14.46
CA ASP A 188 19.69 3.66 15.43
C ASP A 188 18.38 4.10 14.77
N THR A 189 17.57 3.13 14.35
CA THR A 189 16.34 3.39 13.57
C THR A 189 15.07 3.54 14.41
N GLY A 190 15.16 3.59 15.74
CA GLY A 190 13.99 3.56 16.62
C GLY A 190 13.08 4.77 16.45
N ASP A 191 13.66 5.97 16.33
CA ASP A 191 12.90 7.24 16.37
C ASP A 191 12.15 7.55 15.05
N LYS A 192 12.31 6.70 14.03
CA LYS A 192 11.51 6.75 12.80
C LYS A 192 10.25 5.88 12.89
N ALA A 193 10.08 5.09 13.94
CA ALA A 193 8.95 4.18 14.13
C ALA A 193 7.95 4.75 15.15
N MET A 194 6.68 4.33 15.04
CA MET A 194 5.67 4.59 16.09
C MET A 194 5.85 3.66 17.30
N GLN A 195 6.52 2.53 17.13
CA GLN A 195 6.80 1.57 18.20
C GLN A 195 8.12 1.94 18.90
N CYS A 196 8.21 1.70 20.22
CA CYS A 196 9.47 1.74 20.95
C CYS A 196 10.23 0.41 20.80
N GLY A 197 9.86 -0.61 21.58
CA GLY A 197 10.34 -1.98 21.37
C GLY A 197 9.73 -2.56 20.08
N ARG A 198 10.55 -3.22 19.25
CA ARG A 198 10.13 -3.80 17.98
C ARG A 198 10.77 -5.16 17.73
N HIS A 199 9.95 -6.13 17.32
CA HIS A 199 10.39 -7.49 17.02
C HIS A 199 11.31 -7.53 15.78
N ASN A 200 12.28 -8.45 15.76
CA ASN A 200 13.15 -8.67 14.60
C ASN A 200 12.44 -9.55 13.55
N ASP A 201 11.75 -8.90 12.61
CA ASP A 201 11.11 -9.62 11.50
C ASP A 201 12.03 -9.80 10.27
N ILE A 202 13.19 -9.15 10.25
CA ILE A 202 14.07 -9.14 9.09
C ILE A 202 14.88 -10.44 8.95
N PHE A 203 15.28 -11.07 10.06
CA PHE A 203 16.20 -12.22 9.99
C PHE A 203 15.60 -13.41 9.25
N LYS A 204 14.33 -13.76 9.53
CA LYS A 204 13.62 -14.84 8.83
C LYS A 204 13.51 -14.57 7.32
N LEU A 205 13.16 -13.34 6.94
CA LEU A 205 13.07 -12.94 5.55
C LEU A 205 14.44 -12.99 4.87
N TRP A 206 15.46 -12.40 5.50
CA TRP A 206 16.83 -12.39 5.00
C TRP A 206 17.34 -13.82 4.79
N LEU A 207 17.15 -14.73 5.74
CA LEU A 207 17.61 -16.10 5.65
C LEU A 207 16.91 -16.86 4.51
N MET A 208 15.59 -16.71 4.38
CA MET A 208 14.85 -17.27 3.25
C MET A 208 15.33 -16.71 1.91
N TRP A 209 15.65 -15.42 1.86
CA TRP A 209 16.17 -14.77 0.66
C TRP A 209 17.55 -15.26 0.28
N LYS A 210 18.44 -15.44 1.27
CA LYS A 210 19.77 -16.03 1.05
C LYS A 210 19.68 -17.47 0.56
N SER A 211 18.71 -18.25 1.06
CA SER A 211 18.50 -19.65 0.66
C SER A 211 17.89 -19.79 -0.74
N LYS A 212 16.83 -19.03 -1.04
CA LYS A 212 16.09 -19.14 -2.31
C LYS A 212 16.76 -18.34 -3.44
N GLY A 213 17.38 -17.21 -3.11
CA GLY A 213 17.80 -16.20 -4.09
C GLY A 213 16.62 -15.62 -4.88
N MET A 214 16.94 -14.73 -5.81
CA MET A 214 15.92 -14.14 -6.71
C MET A 214 15.28 -15.20 -7.61
N VAL A 215 16.08 -16.14 -8.11
CA VAL A 215 15.58 -17.23 -8.98
C VAL A 215 14.59 -18.13 -8.25
N GLY A 216 14.84 -18.47 -6.99
CA GLY A 216 13.93 -19.30 -6.20
C GLY A 216 12.60 -18.61 -5.91
N TYR A 217 12.62 -17.30 -5.62
CA TYR A 217 11.38 -16.55 -5.46
C TYR A 217 10.63 -16.36 -6.78
N ALA A 218 11.31 -16.01 -7.87
CA ALA A 218 10.68 -15.90 -9.19
C ALA A 218 9.95 -17.22 -9.55
N ARG A 219 10.64 -18.37 -9.40
CA ARG A 219 10.04 -19.69 -9.63
C ARG A 219 8.82 -19.96 -8.73
N GLN A 220 8.90 -19.62 -7.45
CA GLN A 220 7.79 -19.80 -6.51
C GLN A 220 6.58 -18.97 -6.93
N ILE A 221 6.78 -17.70 -7.25
CA ILE A 221 5.69 -16.78 -7.64
C ILE A 221 5.07 -17.22 -8.97
N ASN A 222 5.87 -17.51 -10.00
CA ASN A 222 5.36 -17.96 -11.29
C ASN A 222 4.53 -19.24 -11.12
N ARG A 223 5.02 -20.20 -10.31
CA ARG A 223 4.27 -21.44 -10.04
C ARG A 223 2.90 -21.18 -9.39
N LEU A 224 2.79 -20.20 -8.50
CA LEU A 224 1.51 -19.84 -7.89
C LEU A 224 0.56 -19.24 -8.94
N MET A 225 1.05 -18.39 -9.84
CA MET A 225 0.26 -17.80 -10.92
C MET A 225 -0.18 -18.86 -11.95
N ASP A 226 0.71 -19.79 -12.31
CA ASP A 226 0.40 -20.94 -13.17
C ASP A 226 -0.72 -21.80 -12.57
N LEU A 227 -0.64 -22.07 -11.27
CA LEU A 227 -1.65 -22.85 -10.56
C LEU A 227 -3.00 -22.13 -10.48
N ALA A 228 -3.01 -20.80 -10.30
CA ALA A 228 -4.23 -20.01 -10.35
C ALA A 228 -4.88 -20.05 -11.75
N THR A 229 -4.08 -19.94 -12.80
CA THR A 229 -4.53 -20.04 -14.20
C THR A 229 -5.09 -21.44 -14.49
N TYR A 230 -4.37 -22.48 -14.09
CA TYR A 230 -4.81 -23.87 -14.23
C TYR A 230 -6.13 -24.13 -13.48
N PHE A 231 -6.23 -23.66 -12.23
CA PHE A 231 -7.45 -23.84 -11.43
C PHE A 231 -8.65 -23.14 -12.05
N THR A 232 -8.47 -21.91 -12.54
CA THR A 232 -9.51 -21.14 -13.23
C THR A 232 -10.00 -21.88 -14.48
N ALA A 233 -9.09 -22.40 -15.30
CA ALA A 233 -9.45 -23.22 -16.46
C ALA A 233 -10.18 -24.50 -16.07
N ARG A 234 -9.85 -25.10 -14.92
CA ARG A 234 -10.56 -26.29 -14.42
C ARG A 234 -11.95 -26.01 -13.93
N ILE A 235 -12.15 -24.88 -13.26
CA ILE A 235 -13.49 -24.43 -12.86
C ILE A 235 -14.39 -24.21 -14.07
N ARG A 236 -13.91 -23.54 -15.14
CA ARG A 236 -14.71 -23.30 -16.36
C ARG A 236 -15.20 -24.58 -17.05
N GLU A 237 -14.42 -25.65 -16.99
CA GLU A 237 -14.76 -26.94 -17.62
C GLU A 237 -15.58 -27.87 -16.70
N THR A 238 -15.81 -27.48 -15.44
CA THR A 238 -16.51 -28.33 -14.47
C THR A 238 -17.96 -27.87 -14.30
N GLU A 239 -18.90 -28.75 -14.66
CA GLU A 239 -20.33 -28.49 -14.46
C GLU A 239 -20.65 -28.23 -12.97
N GLY A 240 -21.53 -27.27 -12.72
CA GLY A 240 -21.96 -26.89 -11.38
C GLY A 240 -21.09 -25.86 -10.67
N TYR A 241 -20.02 -25.38 -11.30
CA TYR A 241 -19.22 -24.25 -10.81
C TYR A 241 -19.36 -23.03 -11.71
N GLU A 242 -19.32 -21.84 -11.10
CA GLU A 242 -19.41 -20.55 -11.77
C GLU A 242 -18.30 -19.62 -11.23
N LEU A 243 -17.65 -18.88 -12.13
CA LEU A 243 -16.68 -17.86 -11.76
C LEU A 243 -17.44 -16.59 -11.34
N VAL A 244 -17.09 -16.02 -10.19
CA VAL A 244 -17.68 -14.75 -9.71
C VAL A 244 -17.32 -13.59 -10.64
N VAL A 245 -16.08 -13.60 -11.16
CA VAL A 245 -15.59 -12.70 -12.21
C VAL A 245 -14.86 -13.60 -13.20
N ASP A 246 -15.27 -13.57 -14.46
CA ASP A 246 -14.60 -14.31 -15.52
C ASP A 246 -13.63 -13.36 -16.27
N PRO A 247 -12.30 -13.60 -16.18
CA PRO A 247 -11.28 -12.81 -16.85
C PRO A 247 -11.55 -12.43 -18.31
N VAL A 248 -12.16 -13.34 -19.07
CA VAL A 248 -12.33 -13.22 -20.52
C VAL A 248 -13.66 -12.55 -20.84
N SER A 249 -14.76 -12.98 -20.24
CA SER A 249 -16.06 -12.37 -20.54
C SER A 249 -16.21 -10.96 -19.96
N ASP A 250 -15.54 -10.69 -18.84
CA ASP A 250 -15.68 -9.42 -18.13
C ASP A 250 -14.59 -8.40 -18.53
N ASN A 251 -13.79 -8.71 -19.55
CA ASN A 251 -12.62 -7.93 -20.00
C ASN A 251 -11.61 -7.66 -18.87
N CYS A 252 -11.44 -8.63 -17.97
CA CYS A 252 -10.52 -8.54 -16.84
C CYS A 252 -9.17 -9.24 -17.09
N GLU A 253 -8.79 -9.47 -18.36
CA GLU A 253 -7.65 -10.33 -18.76
C GLU A 253 -6.29 -9.96 -18.13
N ASP A 254 -6.14 -8.74 -17.59
CA ASP A 254 -4.95 -8.31 -16.85
C ASP A 254 -4.82 -8.83 -15.39
N PHE A 255 -5.25 -10.07 -15.09
CA PHE A 255 -5.13 -10.72 -13.76
C PHE A 255 -3.72 -11.01 -13.30
#